data_AF-A0A9X3MBN1-F1
#
_entry.id   AF-A0A9X3MBN1-F1
#
_cell.length_a   1.000
_cell.length_b   1.000
_cell.length_c   1.000
_cell.angle_alpha   90.00
_cell.angle_beta   90.00
_cell.angle_gamma   90.00
#
_symmetry.space_group_name_H-M   'P 1'
#
loop_
_entity.id
_entity.type
_entity.pdbx_description
1 polymer ?
#
loop_
_entity_poly.entity_id
_entity_poly.type
_entity_poly.pdbx_seq_one_letter_code
_entity_poly.pdbx_strand_id
1 'polypeptide(L)'
;MVKANKSLKTRQALRAHFEEEQQKLRDRKKKLNSLLSLIDQRENLNEKIGHASRAVIDLGEPKELVRELIGVSQRDFNDMLKTAKESSPGDDESHTGNDKRQYNDEAASATDNAGGDGADENSGQ
;
A
#
# COMPACT_ATOMS: atom_id res chain seq x y z
N MET A 1 -3.88 7.59 53.37
CA MET A 1 -4.59 8.08 52.15
C MET A 1 -3.70 8.82 51.13
N VAL A 2 -2.64 9.54 51.54
CA VAL A 2 -1.81 10.39 50.63
C VAL A 2 -0.87 9.61 49.68
N LYS A 3 -0.31 8.46 50.09
CA LYS A 3 0.62 7.66 49.26
C LYS A 3 -0.03 7.02 48.02
N ALA A 4 -1.26 6.53 48.15
CA ALA A 4 -2.00 5.92 47.03
C ALA A 4 -2.31 6.93 45.91
N ASN A 5 -2.56 8.20 46.28
CA ASN A 5 -2.85 9.27 45.33
C ASN A 5 -1.59 9.71 44.55
N LYS A 6 -0.41 9.72 45.20
CA LYS A 6 0.88 9.92 44.52
C LYS A 6 1.17 8.82 43.50
N SER A 7 0.91 7.56 43.84
CA SER A 7 1.06 6.40 42.95
C SER A 7 0.13 6.45 41.72
N LEU A 8 -1.10 6.94 41.89
CA LEU A 8 -2.06 7.08 40.79
C LEU A 8 -1.60 8.16 39.79
N LYS A 9 -1.16 9.32 40.28
CA LYS A 9 -0.67 10.42 39.44
C LYS A 9 0.56 10.02 38.63
N THR A 10 1.50 9.30 39.23
CA THR A 10 2.68 8.79 38.51
C THR A 10 2.28 7.81 37.39
N ARG A 11 1.30 6.93 37.64
CA ARG A 11 0.79 6.02 36.60
C ARG A 11 0.07 6.75 35.46
N GLN A 12 -0.70 7.79 35.76
CA GLN A 12 -1.34 8.62 34.73
C GLN A 12 -0.31 9.36 33.86
N ALA A 13 0.73 9.93 34.48
CA ALA A 13 1.81 10.59 33.75
C ALA A 13 2.56 9.63 32.83
N LEU A 14 2.85 8.41 33.30
CA LEU A 14 3.46 7.36 32.47
C LEU A 14 2.58 6.99 31.27
N ARG A 15 1.27 6.81 31.47
CA ARG A 15 0.34 6.50 30.37
C ARG A 15 0.29 7.62 29.33
N ALA A 16 0.18 8.88 29.78
CA ALA A 16 0.17 10.03 28.88
C ALA A 16 1.47 10.11 28.06
N HIS A 17 2.62 9.88 28.69
CA HIS A 17 3.91 9.84 27.99
C HIS A 17 3.96 8.73 26.93
N PHE A 18 3.52 7.50 27.29
CA PHE A 18 3.46 6.40 26.33
C PHE A 18 2.49 6.67 25.18
N GLU A 19 1.33 7.27 25.44
CA GLU A 19 0.38 7.67 24.40
C GLU A 19 0.98 8.72 23.46
N GLU A 20 1.71 9.71 23.99
CA GLU A 20 2.39 10.72 23.20
C GLU A 20 3.49 10.11 22.31
N GLU A 21 4.29 9.18 22.84
CA GLU A 21 5.31 8.47 22.06
C GLU A 21 4.68 7.60 20.96
N GLN A 22 3.59 6.89 21.27
CA GLN A 22 2.86 6.11 20.27
C GLN A 22 2.28 6.99 19.18
N GLN A 23 1.76 8.17 19.53
CA GLN A 23 1.27 9.13 18.56
C GLN A 23 2.42 9.63 17.66
N LYS A 24 3.58 9.98 18.22
CA LYS A 24 4.78 10.35 17.46
C LYS A 24 5.22 9.24 16.50
N LEU A 25 5.16 7.97 16.92
CA LEU A 25 5.47 6.83 16.07
C LEU A 25 4.47 6.68 14.91
N ARG A 26 3.17 6.84 15.18
CA ARG A 26 2.12 6.81 14.14
C ARG A 26 2.30 7.94 13.12
N ASP A 27 2.60 9.14 13.59
CA ASP A 27 2.82 10.30 12.72
C ASP A 27 4.08 10.13 11.86
N ARG A 28 5.16 9.60 12.45
CA ARG A 28 6.38 9.26 11.70
C ARG A 28 6.09 8.22 10.63
N LYS A 29 5.35 7.14 10.96
CA LYS A 29 4.97 6.10 10.00
C LYS A 29 4.15 6.69 8.84
N LYS A 30 3.18 7.56 9.15
CA LYS A 30 2.36 8.23 8.13
C LYS A 30 3.20 9.08 7.17
N LYS A 31 4.14 9.87 7.71
CA LYS A 31 5.05 10.69 6.90
C LYS A 31 5.98 9.84 6.02
N LEU A 32 6.51 8.74 6.54
CA LEU A 32 7.35 7.82 5.76
C LEU A 32 6.56 7.18 4.62
N ASN A 33 5.34 6.70 4.87
CA ASN A 33 4.50 6.15 3.81
C ASN A 33 4.17 7.19 2.74
N SER A 34 3.93 8.44 3.14
CA SER A 34 3.73 9.54 2.19
C SER A 34 4.97 9.79 1.34
N LEU A 35 6.18 9.72 1.92
CA LEU A 35 7.43 9.88 1.18
C LEU A 35 7.65 8.74 0.17
N LEU A 36 7.34 7.50 0.55
CA LEU A 36 7.43 6.36 -0.37
C LEU A 36 6.49 6.54 -1.56
N SER A 37 5.24 6.93 -1.32
CA SER A 37 4.30 7.21 -2.41
C SER A 37 4.76 8.33 -3.34
N LEU A 38 5.41 9.37 -2.80
CA LEU A 38 5.99 10.45 -3.62
C LEU A 38 7.20 9.97 -4.45
N ILE A 39 7.97 9.01 -3.95
CA ILE A 39 9.07 8.39 -4.70
C ILE A 39 8.51 7.60 -5.89
N ASP A 40 7.48 6.79 -5.68
CA ASP A 40 6.82 6.02 -6.75
C ASP A 40 6.25 6.97 -7.83
N GLN A 41 5.61 8.07 -7.41
CA GLN A 41 5.13 9.10 -8.33
C GLN A 41 6.26 9.75 -9.13
N ARG A 42 7.39 10.06 -8.48
CA ARG A 42 8.57 10.62 -9.15
C ARG A 42 9.14 9.65 -10.18
N GLU A 43 9.19 8.35 -9.88
CA GLU A 43 9.67 7.33 -10.81
C GLU A 43 8.79 7.23 -12.06
N ASN A 44 7.47 7.20 -11.89
CA ASN A 44 6.51 7.24 -13.00
C ASN A 44 6.67 8.52 -13.86
N LEU A 45 6.87 9.67 -13.22
CA LEU A 45 7.13 10.93 -13.94
C LEU A 45 8.45 10.87 -14.70
N ASN A 46 9.51 10.31 -14.12
CA ASN A 46 10.80 10.16 -14.78
C ASN A 46 10.70 9.25 -16.03
N GLU A 47 9.91 8.18 -15.98
CA GLU A 47 9.63 7.34 -17.15
C GLU A 47 8.93 8.12 -18.25
N LYS A 48 7.87 8.86 -17.92
CA LYS A 48 7.14 9.72 -18.88
C LYS A 48 8.03 10.79 -19.49
N ILE A 49 8.86 11.44 -18.66
CA ILE A 49 9.85 12.41 -19.12
C ILE A 49 10.85 11.74 -20.06
N GLY A 50 11.32 10.53 -19.74
CA GLY A 50 12.18 9.73 -20.61
C GLY A 50 11.56 9.47 -21.99
N HIS A 51 10.30 9.05 -22.03
CA HIS A 51 9.56 8.85 -23.29
C HIS A 51 9.40 10.14 -24.10
N ALA A 52 8.98 11.22 -23.46
CA ALA A 52 8.83 12.52 -24.12
C ALA A 52 10.18 13.03 -24.64
N SER A 53 11.25 12.89 -23.85
CA SER A 53 12.61 13.25 -24.22
C SER A 53 13.05 12.47 -25.46
N ARG A 54 12.77 11.17 -25.48
CA ARG A 54 13.08 10.32 -26.63
C ARG A 54 12.35 10.77 -27.88
N ALA A 55 11.05 11.03 -27.78
CA ALA A 55 10.25 11.53 -28.90
C ALA A 55 10.80 12.85 -29.45
N VAL A 56 11.18 13.78 -28.58
CA VAL A 56 11.76 15.08 -28.98
C VAL A 56 13.13 14.90 -29.66
N ILE A 57 13.98 14.01 -29.16
CA ILE A 57 15.25 13.66 -29.80
C ILE A 57 15.02 13.02 -31.17
N ASP A 58 14.06 12.09 -31.28
CA ASP A 58 13.74 11.41 -32.53
C ASP A 58 13.12 12.38 -33.57
N LEU A 59 12.52 13.50 -33.13
CA LEU A 59 12.10 14.62 -33.98
C LEU A 59 13.25 15.51 -34.46
N GLY A 60 14.47 15.29 -33.98
CA GLY A 60 15.70 15.95 -34.47
C GLY A 60 16.31 16.97 -33.51
N GLU A 61 15.75 17.17 -32.32
CA GLU A 61 16.34 18.06 -31.32
C GLU A 61 17.63 17.47 -30.73
N PRO A 62 18.66 18.30 -30.44
CA PRO A 62 19.89 17.81 -29.85
C PRO A 62 19.64 17.34 -28.42
N LYS A 63 20.24 16.19 -28.10
CA LYS A 63 20.13 15.52 -26.81
C LYS A 63 20.50 16.45 -25.63
N GLU A 64 21.51 17.29 -25.83
CA GLU A 64 22.01 18.24 -24.86
C GLU A 64 20.98 19.32 -24.50
N LEU A 65 20.21 19.79 -25.49
CA LEU A 65 19.16 20.79 -25.29
C LEU A 65 18.01 20.21 -24.49
N VAL A 66 17.57 18.99 -24.83
CA VAL A 66 16.51 18.29 -24.10
C VAL A 66 16.92 18.03 -22.65
N ARG A 67 18.15 17.59 -22.42
CA ARG A 67 18.72 17.41 -21.07
C ARG A 67 18.73 18.72 -20.29
N GLU A 68 19.20 19.80 -20.91
CA GLU A 68 19.28 21.12 -20.28
C GLU A 68 17.89 21.65 -19.92
N LEU A 69 16.90 21.46 -20.78
CA LEU A 69 15.50 21.82 -20.52
C LEU A 69 14.92 21.11 -19.28
N ILE A 70 15.26 19.83 -19.09
CA ILE A 70 14.79 19.05 -17.95
C ILE A 70 15.57 19.41 -16.67
N GLY A 71 16.80 19.93 -16.82
CA GLY A 71 17.60 20.41 -15.68
C GLY A 71 18.18 19.29 -14.81
N VAL A 72 18.45 18.12 -15.41
CA VAL A 72 18.98 16.95 -14.70
C VAL A 72 20.44 16.65 -15.08
N SER A 73 21.11 15.85 -14.26
CA SER A 73 22.46 15.40 -14.56
C SER A 73 22.49 14.54 -15.83
N GLN A 74 23.66 14.46 -16.47
CA GLN A 74 23.86 13.57 -17.62
C GLN A 74 23.54 12.10 -17.28
N ARG A 75 23.83 11.68 -16.04
CA ARG A 75 23.56 10.31 -15.57
C ARG A 75 22.07 10.06 -15.50
N ASP A 76 21.35 10.89 -14.77
CA ASP A 76 19.91 10.72 -14.54
C ASP A 76 19.14 10.81 -15.87
N PHE A 77 19.56 11.73 -16.76
CA PHE A 77 18.99 11.82 -18.10
C PHE A 77 19.22 10.55 -18.93
N ASN A 78 20.41 9.98 -18.88
CA ASN A 78 20.68 8.72 -19.57
C ASN A 78 19.87 7.56 -19.00
N ASP A 79 19.66 7.52 -17.68
CA ASP A 79 18.89 6.47 -17.04
C ASP A 79 17.39 6.60 -17.40
N MET A 80 16.83 7.81 -17.42
CA MET A 80 15.48 8.07 -17.94
C MET A 80 15.31 7.66 -19.41
N LEU A 81 16.32 7.87 -20.26
CA LEU A 81 16.27 7.44 -21.66
C LEU A 81 16.40 5.92 -21.84
N LYS A 82 17.04 5.21 -20.91
CA LYS A 82 17.15 3.75 -20.95
C LYS A 82 15.84 3.10 -20.54
N THR A 83 15.24 3.54 -19.43
CA THR A 83 13.95 3.01 -18.97
C THR A 83 12.88 3.18 -20.05
N ALA A 84 12.86 4.33 -20.73
CA ALA A 84 11.96 4.60 -21.86
C ALA A 84 12.17 3.69 -23.09
N LYS A 85 13.34 3.06 -23.27
CA LYS A 85 13.58 2.09 -24.35
C LYS A 85 13.07 0.69 -23.98
N GLU A 86 13.16 0.33 -22.71
CA GLU A 86 12.75 -0.99 -22.21
C GLU A 86 11.23 -1.11 -22.12
N SER A 87 10.54 0.01 -21.89
CA SER A 87 9.07 0.11 -21.90
C SER A 87 8.47 0.34 -23.29
N SER A 88 9.19 0.02 -24.38
CA SER A 88 8.65 0.11 -25.74
C SER A 88 7.33 -0.66 -25.81
N PRO A 89 6.24 -0.07 -26.34
CA PRO A 89 4.91 -0.67 -26.32
C PRO A 89 4.89 -1.84 -27.30
N GLY A 90 5.24 -3.02 -26.81
CA GLY A 90 4.70 -4.26 -27.36
C GLY A 90 3.31 -4.42 -26.76
N ASP A 91 2.28 -4.29 -27.60
CA ASP A 91 0.87 -4.57 -27.35
C ASP A 91 0.56 -5.15 -25.96
N ASP A 92 0.20 -4.30 -24.99
CA ASP A 92 -0.65 -4.74 -23.89
C ASP A 92 -2.08 -4.76 -24.44
N GLU A 93 -2.33 -5.81 -25.23
CA GLU A 93 -3.64 -6.21 -25.72
C GLU A 93 -4.64 -6.12 -24.57
N SER A 94 -5.67 -5.30 -24.80
CA SER A 94 -6.81 -5.17 -23.92
C SER A 94 -7.45 -6.53 -23.65
N HIS A 95 -7.13 -7.17 -22.53
CA HIS A 95 -7.96 -8.24 -21.98
C HIS A 95 -9.21 -7.65 -21.32
N THR A 96 -10.07 -7.05 -22.15
CA THR A 96 -11.49 -6.91 -21.87
C THR A 96 -12.18 -8.25 -22.17
N GLY A 97 -11.86 -9.27 -21.36
CA GLY A 97 -12.53 -10.57 -21.35
C GLY A 97 -13.81 -10.52 -20.53
N ASN A 98 -14.87 -10.01 -21.14
CA ASN A 98 -16.24 -10.11 -20.65
C ASN A 98 -16.72 -11.56 -20.76
N ASP A 99 -16.52 -12.38 -19.71
CA ASP A 99 -17.26 -13.63 -19.54
C ASP A 99 -18.29 -13.49 -18.43
N LYS A 100 -19.51 -13.15 -18.86
CA LYS A 100 -20.70 -13.30 -18.06
C LYS A 100 -21.14 -14.77 -18.06
N ARG A 101 -21.73 -15.14 -16.92
CA ARG A 101 -22.67 -16.26 -16.67
C ARG A 101 -21.96 -17.61 -16.41
N GLN A 102 -22.39 -18.50 -15.50
CA GLN A 102 -23.70 -18.76 -14.91
C GLN A 102 -23.58 -19.31 -13.48
N TYR A 103 -24.63 -19.03 -12.71
CA TYR A 103 -25.05 -19.63 -11.45
C TYR A 103 -24.82 -21.14 -11.35
N ASN A 104 -24.49 -21.61 -10.14
CA ASN A 104 -25.12 -22.79 -9.55
C ASN A 104 -25.25 -22.56 -8.03
N ASP A 105 -26.50 -22.28 -7.62
CA ASP A 105 -27.02 -22.59 -6.30
C ASP A 105 -27.11 -24.11 -6.18
N GLU A 106 -26.45 -24.73 -5.20
CA GLU A 106 -26.88 -26.04 -4.72
C GLU A 106 -26.53 -26.24 -3.24
N ALA A 107 -27.62 -26.29 -2.45
CA ALA A 107 -27.83 -26.93 -1.14
C ALA A 107 -26.89 -26.53 0.02
N ALA A 108 -27.32 -25.73 0.99
CA ALA A 108 -28.34 -26.03 2.02
C ALA A 108 -27.96 -27.17 2.99
N SER A 109 -27.91 -26.77 4.27
CA SER A 109 -28.19 -27.54 5.50
C SER A 109 -27.24 -28.65 5.95
N ALA A 110 -26.54 -28.37 7.05
CA ALA A 110 -26.59 -29.17 8.29
C ALA A 110 -26.10 -28.25 9.44
N THR A 111 -26.90 -27.29 9.91
CA THR A 111 -27.75 -27.41 11.12
C THR A 111 -27.11 -28.18 12.27
N ASP A 112 -26.81 -27.43 13.33
CA ASP A 112 -26.93 -27.85 14.73
C ASP A 112 -28.08 -28.86 14.91
N ASN A 113 -27.79 -30.00 15.56
CA ASN A 113 -28.53 -30.56 16.70
C ASN A 113 -28.09 -32.03 16.91
N ALA A 114 -27.13 -32.28 17.81
CA ALA A 114 -27.19 -33.48 18.64
C ALA A 114 -27.92 -33.02 19.91
N GLY A 115 -29.25 -33.08 19.90
CA GLY A 115 -29.93 -34.31 20.31
C GLY A 115 -29.96 -34.36 21.83
N GLY A 116 -30.92 -33.62 22.42
CA GLY A 116 -31.21 -33.67 23.84
C GLY A 116 -32.01 -34.90 24.22
N ASP A 117 -31.89 -35.30 25.49
CA ASP A 117 -33.03 -35.66 26.31
C ASP A 117 -32.62 -35.60 27.79
N GLY A 118 -33.48 -35.00 28.61
CA GLY A 118 -33.32 -34.95 30.07
C GLY A 118 -34.22 -35.98 30.75
N ALA A 119 -33.75 -36.54 31.87
CA ALA A 119 -34.48 -37.18 32.98
C ALA A 119 -33.44 -38.01 33.74
N ASP A 120 -33.05 -37.63 34.96
CA ASP A 120 -33.64 -38.05 36.24
C ASP A 120 -33.35 -39.50 36.63
N GLU A 121 -33.17 -39.69 37.94
CA GLU A 121 -33.24 -40.92 38.73
C GLU A 121 -31.93 -41.59 39.23
N ASN A 122 -31.85 -41.50 40.56
CA ASN A 122 -31.05 -42.18 41.56
C ASN A 122 -31.29 -43.70 41.64
N SER A 123 -30.24 -44.53 41.60
CA SER A 123 -30.12 -45.86 42.27
C SER A 123 -28.66 -46.33 42.06
N GLY A 124 -27.87 -46.80 43.02
CA GLY A 124 -28.15 -47.66 44.16
C GLY A 124 -27.49 -49.02 43.91
N GLN A 125 -26.19 -49.15 44.21
CA GLN A 125 -25.51 -50.40 44.60
C GLN A 125 -24.14 -50.11 45.23
#